data_AF-A0A7S2N3Q7-F1
#
_entry.id   AF-A0A7S2N3Q7-F1
#
_cell.length_a   1.000
_cell.length_b   1.000
_cell.length_c   1.000
_cell.angle_alpha   90.00
_cell.angle_beta   90.00
_cell.angle_gamma   90.00
#
_symmetry.space_group_name_H-M   'P 1'
#
loop_
_entity.id
_entity.type
_entity.pdbx_description
1 polymer ?
#
loop_
_entity_poly.entity_id
_entity_poly.type
_entity_poly.pdbx_seq_one_letter_code
_entity_poly.pdbx_strand_id
1 'polypeptide(L)'
;LVHPPVLPQAPLVRSSSATRHATRVRGVPEAAPEAPCFWIDPHIANLLVMPPHTELHEHALVRSSALILQDKASCLAPAGLIPAAGELILDCCAAPGNKTTQLAAL
;
A
#
# COMPACT_ATOMS: atom_id res chain seq x y z
N LEU A 1 -13.76 16.59 -12.13
CA LEU A 1 -13.16 17.88 -11.70
C LEU A 1 -13.20 17.95 -10.19
N VAL A 2 -12.23 17.33 -9.52
CA VAL A 2 -11.95 17.55 -8.10
C VAL A 2 -10.44 17.62 -8.01
N HIS A 3 -9.90 18.80 -7.77
CA HIS A 3 -8.47 19.00 -7.60
C HIS A 3 -8.04 18.40 -6.23
N PRO A 4 -6.88 17.73 -6.16
CA PRO A 4 -6.33 17.27 -4.89
C PRO A 4 -5.86 18.46 -4.04
N PRO A 5 -5.81 18.33 -2.69
CA PRO A 5 -5.46 19.42 -1.79
C PRO A 5 -3.97 19.77 -1.92
N VAL A 6 -3.69 21.07 -2.03
CA VAL A 6 -2.33 21.64 -2.04
C VAL A 6 -1.83 21.71 -0.59
N LEU A 7 -0.77 20.97 -0.27
CA LEU A 7 -0.07 21.05 1.02
C LEU A 7 0.88 22.27 1.04
N PRO A 8 1.07 22.93 2.20
CA PRO A 8 1.91 24.12 2.31
C PRO A 8 3.39 23.80 2.07
N GLN A 9 4.05 24.63 1.24
CA GLN A 9 5.46 24.47 0.92
C GLN A 9 6.35 24.97 2.06
N ALA A 10 7.20 24.09 2.58
CA ALA A 10 8.31 24.46 3.46
C ALA A 10 9.45 25.12 2.65
N PRO A 11 10.21 26.06 3.22
CA PRO A 11 11.14 26.88 2.47
C PRO A 11 12.36 26.11 1.94
N LEU A 12 12.73 26.51 0.73
CA LEU A 12 13.74 25.97 -0.18
C LEU A 12 15.17 26.10 0.38
N VAL A 13 15.80 24.99 0.78
CA VAL A 13 17.26 24.89 0.90
C VAL A 13 17.82 24.42 -0.45
N ARG A 14 18.65 25.26 -1.07
CA ARG A 14 19.21 25.06 -2.41
C ARG A 14 20.56 24.32 -2.40
N SER A 15 20.74 23.53 -3.46
CA SER A 15 21.97 23.10 -4.18
C SER A 15 22.18 21.58 -4.12
N SER A 16 22.56 20.85 -5.17
CA SER A 16 22.70 21.09 -6.61
C SER A 16 22.82 19.70 -7.28
N SER A 17 22.60 19.65 -8.60
CA SER A 17 22.99 18.57 -9.55
C SER A 17 22.24 17.22 -9.57
N ALA A 18 21.45 17.08 -10.64
CA ALA A 18 21.38 15.94 -11.56
C ALA A 18 20.64 14.63 -11.17
N THR A 19 19.54 14.41 -11.92
CA THR A 19 19.11 13.13 -12.51
C THR A 19 18.14 12.22 -11.73
N ARG A 20 16.98 11.98 -12.37
CA ARG A 20 15.93 10.95 -12.17
C ARG A 20 15.02 11.12 -10.95
N HIS A 21 13.73 11.31 -11.24
CA HIS A 21 12.61 11.04 -10.34
C HIS A 21 12.64 9.54 -9.95
N ALA A 22 13.40 9.20 -8.91
CA ALA A 22 13.24 7.96 -8.19
C ALA A 22 12.23 8.21 -7.08
N THR A 23 11.00 7.71 -7.27
CA THR A 23 10.05 7.51 -6.17
C THR A 23 10.79 6.73 -5.10
N ARG A 24 11.16 7.38 -3.99
CA ARG A 24 12.03 6.79 -2.97
C ARG A 24 11.24 5.72 -2.23
N VAL A 25 11.32 4.48 -2.71
CA VAL A 25 10.89 3.28 -2.01
C VAL A 25 11.71 3.21 -0.73
N ARG A 26 11.17 3.70 0.38
CA ARG A 26 11.75 3.48 1.70
C ARG A 26 11.31 2.09 2.13
N GLY A 27 12.16 1.10 1.85
CA GLY A 27 12.02 -0.24 2.42
C GLY A 27 11.97 -0.17 3.96
N VAL A 28 11.49 -1.24 4.59
CA VAL A 28 11.32 -1.32 6.04
C VAL A 28 12.69 -1.10 6.73
N PRO A 29 12.89 0.00 7.47
CA PRO A 29 14.11 0.32 8.20
C PRO A 29 14.22 -0.55 9.46
N GLU A 30 15.47 -0.75 9.90
CA GLU A 30 15.81 -1.54 11.10
C GLU A 30 15.41 -0.85 12.42
N ALA A 31 15.20 0.48 12.40
CA ALA A 31 14.77 1.27 13.56
C ALA A 31 13.46 2.02 13.27
N ALA A 32 12.58 2.11 14.27
CA ALA A 32 11.27 2.73 14.16
C ALA A 32 11.35 4.27 14.12
N PRO A 33 10.75 4.95 13.11
CA PRO A 33 10.51 6.39 13.13
C PRO A 33 9.45 6.80 14.16
N GLU A 34 9.40 8.11 14.47
CA GLU A 34 8.36 8.69 15.32
C GLU A 34 6.94 8.49 14.73
N ALA A 35 5.95 8.29 15.60
CA ALA A 35 4.64 7.75 15.25
C ALA A 35 3.65 8.79 14.66
N PRO A 36 2.66 8.34 13.85
CA PRO A 36 2.56 7.00 13.26
C PRO A 36 3.39 6.92 11.98
N CYS A 37 4.44 6.11 12.03
CA CYS A 37 5.23 5.78 10.86
C CYS A 37 4.68 4.49 10.24
N PHE A 38 4.63 4.43 8.92
CA PHE A 38 4.31 3.23 8.17
C PHE A 38 5.40 3.01 7.12
N TRP A 39 5.43 1.81 6.56
CA TRP A 39 6.34 1.44 5.49
C TRP A 39 5.58 0.89 4.31
N ILE A 40 6.24 0.89 3.15
CA ILE A 40 5.74 0.24 1.95
C ILE A 40 6.45 -1.11 1.84
N ASP A 41 5.70 -2.17 1.62
CA ASP A 41 6.29 -3.48 1.41
C ASP A 41 7.14 -3.51 0.12
N PRO A 42 8.37 -4.05 0.15
CA PRO A 42 9.22 -4.07 -1.04
C PRO A 42 8.82 -5.14 -2.07
N HIS A 43 7.98 -6.12 -1.71
CA HIS A 43 7.63 -7.25 -2.58
C HIS A 43 6.21 -7.18 -3.12
N ILE A 44 5.28 -6.64 -2.34
CA ILE A 44 3.86 -6.52 -2.70
C ILE A 44 3.53 -5.05 -2.96
N ALA A 45 3.16 -4.73 -4.20
CA ALA A 45 2.65 -3.41 -4.53
C ALA A 45 1.40 -3.07 -3.71
N ASN A 46 1.26 -1.79 -3.32
CA ASN A 46 0.12 -1.27 -2.56
C ASN A 46 -0.09 -1.89 -1.16
N LEU A 47 0.90 -2.57 -0.59
CA LEU A 47 0.84 -3.07 0.79
C LEU A 47 1.56 -2.11 1.75
N LEU A 48 0.79 -1.58 2.71
CA LEU A 48 1.30 -0.76 3.80
C LEU A 48 1.62 -1.65 5.01
N VAL A 49 2.81 -1.49 5.58
CA VAL A 49 3.25 -2.18 6.78
C VAL A 49 3.17 -1.20 7.95
N MET A 50 2.42 -1.57 8.98
CA MET A 50 2.25 -0.77 10.19
C MET A 50 3.12 -1.33 11.32
N PRO A 51 3.46 -0.52 12.34
CA PRO A 51 4.08 -1.02 13.56
C PRO A 51 3.24 -2.13 14.20
N PRO A 52 3.86 -3.08 14.91
CA PRO A 52 3.12 -4.12 15.62
C PRO A 52 2.11 -3.51 16.59
N HIS A 53 0.97 -4.17 16.78
CA HIS A 53 -0.14 -3.72 17.63
C HIS A 53 -0.83 -2.43 17.19
N THR A 54 -0.66 -1.99 15.94
CA THR A 54 -1.44 -0.88 15.39
C THR A 54 -2.88 -1.33 15.13
N GLU A 55 -3.84 -0.79 15.88
CA GLU A 55 -5.26 -1.06 15.72
C GLU A 55 -5.88 -0.18 14.62
N LEU A 56 -6.41 -0.80 13.56
CA LEU A 56 -7.00 -0.10 12.42
C LEU A 56 -8.46 -0.50 12.13
N HIS A 57 -9.03 -1.45 12.86
CA HIS A 57 -10.37 -1.99 12.58
C HIS A 57 -11.46 -0.92 12.53
N GLU A 58 -11.39 0.08 13.41
CA GLU A 58 -12.34 1.21 13.46
C GLU A 58 -11.89 2.43 12.64
N HIS A 59 -10.73 2.36 12.00
CA HIS A 59 -10.20 3.47 11.23
C HIS A 59 -11.13 3.78 10.04
N ALA A 60 -11.36 5.07 9.78
CA ALA A 60 -12.31 5.51 8.76
C ALA A 60 -12.03 4.92 7.36
N LEU A 61 -10.75 4.74 7.02
CA LEU A 61 -10.35 4.13 5.74
C LEU A 61 -10.64 2.62 5.66
N VAL A 62 -10.62 1.90 6.78
CA VAL A 62 -11.02 0.48 6.80
C VAL A 62 -12.54 0.38 6.73
N ARG A 63 -13.26 1.20 7.49
CA ARG A 63 -14.74 1.22 7.48
C ARG A 63 -15.36 1.68 6.17
N SER A 64 -14.65 2.51 5.40
CA SER A 64 -15.05 2.93 4.05
C SER A 64 -14.55 1.99 2.94
N SER A 65 -13.90 0.87 3.30
CA SER A 65 -13.30 -0.08 2.35
C SER A 65 -12.21 0.51 1.45
N ALA A 66 -11.65 1.67 1.82
CA ALA A 66 -10.49 2.26 1.14
C ALA A 66 -9.19 1.52 1.49
N LEU A 67 -9.16 0.83 2.65
CA LEU A 67 -8.08 -0.06 3.06
C LEU A 67 -8.66 -1.44 3.45
N ILE A 68 -7.95 -2.49 3.07
CA ILE A 68 -8.24 -3.86 3.47
C ILE A 68 -7.14 -4.31 4.43
N LEU A 69 -7.52 -4.79 5.60
CA LEU A 69 -6.59 -5.40 6.53
C LEU A 69 -6.31 -6.84 6.08
N GLN A 70 -5.11 -7.08 5.59
CA GLN A 70 -4.70 -8.36 5.02
C GLN A 70 -3.27 -8.70 5.40
N ASP A 71 -3.06 -9.95 5.81
CA ASP A 71 -1.73 -10.47 6.07
C ASP A 71 -0.88 -10.49 4.78
N LYS A 72 0.41 -10.17 4.90
CA LYS A 72 1.35 -10.11 3.78
C LYS A 72 1.41 -11.43 3.01
N ALA A 73 1.42 -12.58 3.70
CA ALA A 73 1.50 -13.87 3.04
C ALA A 73 0.25 -14.14 2.20
N SER A 74 -0.92 -13.66 2.63
CA SER A 74 -2.14 -13.73 1.81
C SER A 74 -2.05 -12.92 0.51
N CYS A 75 -1.24 -11.86 0.48
CA CYS A 75 -1.06 -11.03 -0.71
C CYS A 75 -0.13 -11.64 -1.77
N LEU A 76 0.70 -12.61 -1.39
CA LEU A 76 1.65 -13.26 -2.31
C LEU A 76 0.92 -14.11 -3.36
N ALA A 77 -0.19 -14.75 -3.01
CA ALA A 77 -0.93 -15.60 -3.95
C ALA A 77 -1.51 -14.80 -5.14
N PRO A 78 -2.25 -13.70 -4.94
CA PRO A 78 -2.67 -12.85 -6.06
C PRO A 78 -1.51 -12.23 -6.83
N ALA A 79 -0.47 -11.77 -6.13
CA ALA A 79 0.69 -11.15 -6.78
C ALA A 79 1.49 -12.15 -7.65
N GLY A 80 1.59 -13.40 -7.21
CA GLY A 80 2.26 -14.48 -7.95
C GLY A 80 1.44 -15.04 -9.11
N LEU A 81 0.13 -14.79 -9.17
CA LEU A 81 -0.72 -15.18 -10.29
C LEU A 81 -0.46 -14.32 -11.53
N ILE A 82 -0.02 -13.06 -11.34
CA ILE A 82 0.28 -12.08 -12.40
C ILE A 82 -0.88 -12.01 -13.42
N PRO A 83 -2.11 -11.72 -12.97
CA PRO A 83 -3.26 -11.70 -13.87
C PRO A 83 -3.17 -10.55 -14.87
N ALA A 84 -3.74 -10.75 -16.06
CA ALA A 84 -3.95 -9.69 -17.02
C ALA A 84 -5.39 -9.15 -16.93
N ALA A 85 -5.55 -7.84 -17.17
CA ALA A 85 -6.86 -7.22 -17.19
C ALA A 85 -7.78 -7.89 -18.24
N GLY A 86 -8.96 -8.31 -17.81
CA GLY A 86 -9.94 -9.02 -18.65
C GLY A 86 -9.87 -10.55 -18.61
N GLU A 87 -8.92 -11.13 -17.87
CA GLU A 87 -8.87 -12.58 -17.65
C GLU A 87 -10.00 -13.08 -16.74
N LEU A 88 -10.45 -14.31 -16.99
CA LEU A 88 -11.39 -15.01 -16.12
C LEU A 88 -10.62 -15.81 -15.08
N ILE A 89 -10.76 -15.44 -13.80
CA ILE A 89 -10.05 -16.06 -12.68
C ILE A 89 -11.07 -16.73 -11.75
N LEU A 90 -10.74 -17.95 -11.31
CA LEU A 90 -11.55 -18.70 -10.35
C LEU A 90 -10.88 -18.69 -8.96
N ASP A 91 -11.55 -18.08 -7.99
CA ASP A 91 -11.19 -18.18 -6.57
C ASP A 91 -12.12 -19.20 -5.88
N CYS A 92 -11.67 -20.45 -5.78
CA CYS A 92 -12.48 -21.56 -5.27
C CYS A 92 -12.84 -21.44 -3.78
N CYS A 93 -12.08 -20.65 -3.02
CA CYS A 93 -12.24 -20.51 -1.57
C CYS A 93 -12.35 -19.03 -1.20
N ALA A 94 -13.23 -18.31 -1.90
CA ALA A 94 -13.26 -16.86 -1.88
C ALA A 94 -13.59 -16.26 -0.50
N ALA A 95 -14.51 -16.83 0.29
CA ALA A 95 -14.92 -16.24 1.56
C ALA A 95 -13.74 -16.15 2.57
N PRO A 96 -13.53 -15.01 3.26
CA PRO A 96 -14.36 -13.79 3.29
C PRO A 96 -14.13 -12.77 2.15
N GLY A 97 -13.17 -12.97 1.25
CA GLY A 97 -13.06 -12.21 -0.01
C GLY A 97 -11.80 -11.37 -0.20
N ASN A 98 -10.86 -11.36 0.75
CA ASN A 98 -9.70 -10.46 0.68
C ASN A 98 -8.81 -10.72 -0.55
N LYS A 99 -8.55 -11.98 -0.87
CA LYS A 99 -7.75 -12.37 -2.05
C LYS A 99 -8.48 -12.05 -3.35
N THR A 100 -9.77 -12.35 -3.41
CA THR A 100 -10.64 -12.01 -4.55
C THR A 100 -10.65 -10.50 -4.81
N THR A 101 -10.75 -9.69 -3.75
CA THR A 101 -10.75 -8.23 -3.86
C THR A 101 -9.38 -7.71 -4.32
N GLN A 102 -8.30 -8.31 -3.84
CA GLN A 102 -6.96 -7.98 -4.32
C GLN A 102 -6.78 -8.33 -5.80
N LEU A 103 -7.24 -9.52 -6.25
CA LEU A 103 -7.21 -9.91 -7.65
C LEU A 103 -7.98 -8.95 -8.55
N ALA A 104 -9.13 -8.45 -8.10
CA ALA A 104 -9.92 -7.47 -8.84
C ALA A 104 -9.26 -6.08 -8.93
N ALA A 105 -8.27 -5.79 -8.06
CA ALA A 105 -7.56 -4.52 -8.02
C ALA A 105 -6.21 -4.53 -8.76
N LEU A 106 -5.70 -5.72 -9.16
CA LEU A 106 -4.50 -5.90 -9.97
C LEU A 106 -4.82 -5.72 -11.46
#